data_AF-A0A7Y2L2Q0-F1
#
_entry.id   AF-A0A7Y2L2Q0-F1
#
_cell.length_a   1.000
_cell.length_b   1.000
_cell.length_c   1.000
_cell.angle_alpha   90.00
_cell.angle_beta   90.00
_cell.angle_gamma   90.00
#
_symmetry.space_group_name_H-M   'P 1'
#
loop_
_entity.id
_entity.type
_entity.pdbx_description
1 polymer ?
#
loop_
_entity_poly.entity_id
_entity_poly.type
_entity_poly.pdbx_seq_one_letter_code
_entity_poly.pdbx_strand_id
1 'polypeptide(L)'
;MNSDSEFVQRADTAVYETEEPVLYGVADGIATLTLNRPTVNNAQNSQMTYALDDAFRRAVNDDLVKVIVLRANGKHFSAGHDIGTPGRDINKSFERAHLWWDHTNKPGGEYLYAREQEVYLGMCRRWRELPKPTIAMVQGACIAGGLML
;
A
#
# COMPACT_ATOMS: atom_id res chain seq x y z
N MET A 1 -38.89 11.91 -10.89
CA MET A 1 -37.56 11.94 -10.24
C MET A 1 -37.04 10.51 -10.29
N ASN A 2 -36.27 10.16 -11.33
CA ASN A 2 -35.67 8.82 -11.41
C ASN A 2 -34.52 8.75 -10.40
N SER A 3 -34.63 7.80 -9.49
CA SER A 3 -33.67 7.50 -8.44
C SER A 3 -32.63 6.49 -8.93
N ASP A 4 -32.02 6.76 -10.08
CA ASP A 4 -30.89 5.96 -10.53
C ASP A 4 -29.66 6.46 -9.78
N SER A 5 -29.39 5.84 -8.64
CA SER A 5 -28.11 6.02 -7.94
C SER A 5 -26.99 5.63 -8.91
N GLU A 6 -26.21 6.60 -9.38
CA GLU A 6 -25.08 6.44 -10.32
C GLU A 6 -23.92 5.58 -9.77
N PHE A 7 -24.07 5.01 -8.57
CA PHE A 7 -23.08 4.14 -7.93
C PHE A 7 -23.13 2.70 -8.42
N VAL A 8 -21.96 2.11 -8.62
CA VAL A 8 -21.78 0.74 -9.16
C VAL A 8 -21.37 -0.21 -8.03
N GLN A 9 -22.06 -1.34 -7.88
CA GLN A 9 -21.60 -2.42 -7.01
C GLN A 9 -20.67 -3.38 -7.76
N ARG A 10 -19.55 -3.75 -7.13
CA ARG A 10 -18.58 -4.71 -7.66
C ARG A 10 -18.26 -5.74 -6.59
N ALA A 11 -18.20 -7.01 -6.97
CA ALA A 11 -17.79 -8.06 -6.04
C ALA A 11 -16.27 -7.99 -5.82
N ASP A 12 -15.85 -8.08 -4.56
CA ASP A 12 -14.47 -8.40 -4.21
C ASP A 12 -14.27 -9.91 -4.33
N THR A 13 -13.25 -10.30 -5.09
CA THR A 13 -12.85 -11.70 -5.30
C THR A 13 -11.40 -11.94 -4.90
N ALA A 14 -10.79 -10.99 -4.18
CA ALA A 14 -9.39 -11.11 -3.78
C ALA A 14 -9.20 -12.24 -2.77
N VAL A 15 -8.12 -12.98 -2.96
CA VAL A 15 -7.64 -14.02 -2.05
C VAL A 15 -6.22 -13.69 -1.67
N TYR A 16 -6.00 -13.35 -0.41
CA TYR A 16 -4.68 -12.99 0.10
C TYR A 16 -3.85 -14.23 0.43
N GLU A 17 -2.58 -14.18 0.07
CA GLU A 17 -1.61 -15.20 0.44
C GLU A 17 -1.06 -15.02 1.87
N THR A 18 -1.37 -13.88 2.51
CA THR A 18 -0.92 -13.52 3.86
C THR A 18 -1.86 -12.46 4.47
N GLU A 19 -2.03 -12.50 5.79
CA GLU A 19 -2.68 -11.43 6.56
C GLU A 19 -1.68 -10.33 6.98
N GLU A 20 -0.37 -10.59 6.86
CA GLU A 20 0.71 -9.69 7.26
C GLU A 20 1.58 -9.33 6.04
N PRO A 21 1.08 -8.50 5.10
CA PRO A 21 1.82 -8.12 3.90
C PRO A 21 2.97 -7.14 4.20
N VAL A 22 3.01 -6.55 5.40
CA VAL A 22 4.12 -5.73 5.91
C VAL A 22 4.39 -6.13 7.35
N LEU A 23 5.63 -6.48 7.66
CA LEU A 23 6.10 -6.73 9.03
C LEU A 23 6.71 -5.46 9.60
N TYR A 24 6.60 -5.28 10.92
CA TYR A 24 7.12 -4.11 11.64
C TYR A 24 7.89 -4.55 12.89
N GLY A 25 9.08 -3.99 13.09
CA GLY A 25 9.86 -4.17 14.32
C GLY A 25 10.71 -2.94 14.64
N VAL A 26 10.99 -2.73 15.92
CA VAL A 26 11.85 -1.62 16.39
C VAL A 26 12.96 -2.18 17.25
N ALA A 27 14.19 -1.77 16.97
CA ALA A 27 15.36 -2.04 17.80
C ALA A 27 16.35 -0.87 17.68
N ASP A 28 16.98 -0.48 18.78
CA ASP A 28 18.05 0.54 18.81
C ASP A 28 17.68 1.87 18.12
N GLY A 29 16.42 2.29 18.26
CA GLY A 29 15.90 3.50 17.62
C GLY A 29 15.66 3.39 16.12
N ILE A 30 15.72 2.19 15.54
CA ILE A 30 15.48 1.92 14.11
C ILE A 30 14.18 1.13 13.95
N ALA A 31 13.20 1.72 13.27
CA ALA A 31 12.00 1.01 12.83
C ALA A 31 12.28 0.31 11.50
N THR A 32 12.17 -1.02 11.48
CA THR A 32 12.31 -1.83 10.27
C THR A 32 10.94 -2.26 9.77
N LEU A 33 10.59 -1.81 8.57
CA LEU A 33 9.39 -2.19 7.84
C LEU A 33 9.80 -3.18 6.75
N THR A 34 9.13 -4.33 6.67
CA THR A 34 9.49 -5.39 5.72
C THR A 34 8.31 -5.76 4.83
N LEU A 35 8.41 -5.51 3.53
CA LEU A 35 7.46 -6.03 2.54
C LEU A 35 7.48 -7.56 2.56
N ASN A 36 6.30 -8.17 2.70
CA ASN A 36 6.16 -9.59 3.06
C ASN A 36 5.11 -10.31 2.21
N ARG A 37 5.16 -10.09 0.89
CA ARG A 37 4.44 -10.88 -0.13
C ARG A 37 5.45 -11.56 -1.08
N PRO A 38 6.42 -12.36 -0.58
CA PRO A 38 7.57 -12.80 -1.37
C PRO A 38 7.21 -13.77 -2.51
N THR A 39 6.13 -14.53 -2.38
CA THR A 39 5.65 -15.50 -3.40
C THR A 39 5.20 -14.82 -4.69
N VAL A 40 4.83 -13.55 -4.62
CA VAL A 40 4.43 -12.70 -5.75
C VAL A 40 5.39 -11.52 -5.96
N ASN A 41 6.64 -11.66 -5.51
CA ASN A 41 7.69 -10.64 -5.63
C ASN A 41 7.30 -9.27 -5.03
N ASN A 42 6.55 -9.27 -3.93
CA ASN A 42 6.08 -8.08 -3.24
C ASN A 42 5.32 -7.11 -4.17
N ALA A 43 4.45 -7.67 -5.03
CA ALA A 43 3.47 -6.87 -5.74
C ALA A 43 2.59 -6.10 -4.75
N GLN A 44 2.23 -4.87 -5.08
CA GLN A 44 1.56 -3.92 -4.19
C GLN A 44 0.06 -3.94 -4.46
N ASN A 45 -0.68 -4.71 -3.66
CA ASN A 45 -2.13 -4.59 -3.55
C ASN A 45 -2.50 -3.55 -2.48
N SER A 46 -3.79 -3.26 -2.35
CA SER A 46 -4.26 -2.23 -1.42
C SER A 46 -3.98 -2.64 0.03
N GLN A 47 -4.18 -3.92 0.38
CA GLN A 47 -3.80 -4.50 1.68
C GLN A 47 -2.36 -4.15 2.08
N MET A 48 -1.40 -4.32 1.17
CA MET A 48 0.01 -3.96 1.41
C MET A 48 0.22 -2.46 1.57
N THR A 49 -0.36 -1.63 0.69
CA THR A 49 -0.18 -0.16 0.79
C THR A 49 -0.76 0.42 2.07
N TYR A 50 -1.92 -0.08 2.53
CA TYR A 50 -2.53 0.34 3.79
C TYR A 50 -1.75 -0.17 5.01
N ALA A 51 -1.25 -1.41 4.98
CA ALA A 51 -0.37 -1.93 6.02
C ALA A 51 0.95 -1.14 6.10
N LEU A 52 1.47 -0.69 4.95
CA LEU A 52 2.66 0.13 4.87
C LEU A 52 2.43 1.53 5.47
N ASP A 53 1.30 2.18 5.16
CA ASP A 53 0.94 3.48 5.78
C ASP A 53 0.79 3.37 7.30
N ASP A 54 0.14 2.31 7.80
CA ASP A 54 0.04 2.06 9.24
C ASP A 54 1.42 1.88 9.88
N ALA A 55 2.30 1.09 9.25
CA ALA A 55 3.65 0.86 9.76
C ALA A 55 4.49 2.16 9.79
N PHE A 56 4.38 3.01 8.77
CA PHE A 56 5.00 4.33 8.77
C PHE A 56 4.42 5.24 9.85
N ARG A 57 3.09 5.27 10.00
CA ARG A 57 2.40 6.05 11.05
C ARG A 57 2.87 5.64 12.44
N ARG A 58 2.99 4.33 12.70
CA ARG A 58 3.53 3.78 13.95
C ARG A 58 4.97 4.26 14.20
N ALA A 59 5.83 4.15 13.19
CA ALA A 59 7.21 4.64 13.28
C ALA A 59 7.31 6.13 13.55
N VAL A 60 6.44 6.95 12.93
CA VAL A 60 6.42 8.40 13.15
C VAL A 60 5.99 8.75 14.56
N ASN A 61 4.93 8.11 15.05
CA ASN A 61 4.35 8.40 16.37
C ASN A 61 5.19 7.89 17.56
N ASP A 62 6.15 7.01 17.32
CA ASP A 62 7.05 6.52 18.37
C ASP A 62 8.27 7.45 18.54
N ASP A 63 8.30 8.25 19.60
CA ASP A 63 9.40 9.19 19.89
C ASP A 63 10.78 8.53 20.05
N LEU A 64 10.84 7.23 20.34
CA LEU A 64 12.10 6.48 20.44
C LEU A 64 12.67 6.12 19.07
N VAL A 65 11.83 6.02 18.03
CA VAL A 65 12.28 5.77 16.65
C VAL A 65 12.92 7.02 16.06
N LYS A 66 14.17 6.87 15.60
CA LYS A 66 14.98 7.94 14.99
C LYS A 66 15.14 7.77 13.48
N VAL A 67 15.17 6.52 12.99
CA VAL A 67 15.34 6.19 11.56
C VAL A 67 14.34 5.10 11.17
N ILE A 68 13.85 5.18 9.95
CA ILE A 68 12.99 4.17 9.34
C ILE A 68 13.77 3.45 8.24
N VAL A 69 13.77 2.12 8.26
CA VAL A 69 14.34 1.28 7.20
C VAL A 69 13.22 0.48 6.57
N LEU A 70 12.97 0.71 5.27
CA LEU A 70 12.09 -0.10 4.45
C LEU A 70 12.91 -1.16 3.72
N ARG A 71 12.57 -2.43 3.90
CA ARG A 71 13.19 -3.56 3.22
C ARG A 71 12.13 -4.54 2.73
N ALA A 72 12.56 -5.62 2.09
CA ALA A 72 11.66 -6.68 1.65
C ALA A 72 12.17 -8.07 2.04
N ASN A 73 11.23 -9.01 2.19
CA ASN A 73 11.50 -10.45 2.20
C ASN A 73 11.48 -11.00 0.77
N GLY A 74 12.19 -12.12 0.55
CA GLY A 74 12.27 -12.79 -0.75
C GLY A 74 13.32 -12.22 -1.70
N LYS A 75 13.24 -12.64 -2.96
CA LYS A 75 14.28 -12.43 -3.99
C LYS A 75 14.35 -10.98 -4.50
N HIS A 76 13.23 -10.26 -4.45
CA HIS A 76 13.07 -8.95 -5.08
C HIS A 76 12.44 -7.97 -4.10
N PHE A 77 12.80 -6.69 -4.21
CA PHE A 77 12.23 -5.64 -3.40
C PHE A 77 10.74 -5.48 -3.68
N SER A 78 10.36 -5.15 -4.92
CA SER A 78 8.95 -5.08 -5.34
C SER A 78 8.79 -5.14 -6.85
N ALA A 79 7.78 -5.89 -7.30
CA ALA A 79 7.32 -5.93 -8.69
C ALA A 79 6.42 -4.76 -9.09
N GLY A 80 6.12 -3.83 -8.17
CA GLY A 80 5.22 -2.69 -8.40
C GLY A 80 3.75 -3.02 -8.12
N HIS A 81 2.83 -2.20 -8.66
CA HIS A 81 1.39 -2.36 -8.43
C HIS A 81 0.88 -3.73 -8.87
N ASP A 82 0.01 -4.32 -8.06
CA ASP A 82 -0.58 -5.61 -8.37
C ASP A 82 -1.60 -5.50 -9.52
N ILE A 83 -1.23 -6.10 -10.66
CA ILE A 83 -2.03 -6.07 -11.89
C ILE A 83 -2.70 -7.41 -12.22
N GLY A 84 -2.46 -8.47 -11.44
CA GLY A 84 -2.95 -9.79 -11.84
C GLY A 84 -2.79 -10.96 -10.86
N THR A 85 -2.37 -10.73 -9.60
CA THR A 85 -2.37 -11.84 -8.62
C THR A 85 -3.79 -12.10 -8.09
N PRO A 86 -4.06 -13.26 -7.48
CA PRO A 86 -5.29 -13.49 -6.73
C PRO A 86 -5.53 -12.47 -5.60
N GLY A 87 -4.47 -11.88 -5.06
CA GLY A 87 -4.54 -10.86 -4.02
C GLY A 87 -4.85 -9.45 -4.52
N ARG A 88 -5.12 -9.26 -5.83
CA ARG A 88 -5.50 -7.97 -6.41
C ARG A 88 -6.90 -7.55 -5.96
N ASP A 89 -6.94 -6.75 -4.90
CA ASP A 89 -8.13 -6.24 -4.21
C ASP A 89 -8.68 -4.94 -4.80
N ILE A 90 -8.77 -4.88 -6.14
CA ILE A 90 -9.16 -3.66 -6.85
C ILE A 90 -10.59 -3.20 -6.55
N ASN A 91 -11.49 -4.10 -6.14
CA ASN A 91 -12.89 -3.80 -5.82
C ASN A 91 -13.16 -3.71 -4.30
N LYS A 92 -12.12 -3.66 -3.48
CA LYS A 92 -12.25 -3.70 -2.02
C LYS A 92 -12.10 -2.32 -1.40
N SER A 93 -13.06 -1.95 -0.55
CA SER A 93 -12.99 -0.75 0.27
C SER A 93 -12.10 -0.97 1.50
N PHE A 94 -11.37 0.07 1.88
CA PHE A 94 -10.55 0.12 3.10
C PHE A 94 -10.95 1.31 3.96
N GLU A 95 -10.55 1.30 5.24
CA GLU A 95 -10.62 2.49 6.06
C GLU A 95 -9.64 3.54 5.50
N ARG A 96 -10.20 4.59 4.89
CA ARG A 96 -9.43 5.53 4.07
C ARG A 96 -8.48 6.36 4.92
N ALA A 97 -7.21 6.41 4.51
CA ALA A 97 -6.20 7.31 5.10
C ALA A 97 -6.25 8.74 4.53
N HIS A 98 -6.99 8.94 3.43
CA HIS A 98 -7.04 10.18 2.65
C HIS A 98 -8.46 10.73 2.55
N LEU A 99 -8.56 11.99 2.10
CA LEU A 99 -9.84 12.66 1.81
C LEU A 99 -10.46 12.26 0.46
N TRP A 100 -9.76 11.47 -0.36
CA TRP A 100 -10.33 10.87 -1.57
C TRP A 100 -11.50 9.96 -1.20
N TRP A 101 -12.58 10.02 -1.97
CA TRP A 101 -13.72 9.12 -1.79
C TRP A 101 -13.35 7.68 -2.17
N ASP A 102 -14.14 6.73 -1.66
CA ASP A 102 -14.01 5.32 -2.02
C ASP A 102 -14.15 5.14 -3.54
N HIS A 103 -13.16 4.49 -4.15
CA HIS A 103 -13.15 4.22 -5.58
C HIS A 103 -14.16 3.14 -5.98
N THR A 104 -14.46 2.18 -5.11
CA THR A 104 -15.17 0.93 -5.45
C THR A 104 -16.58 1.16 -6.01
N ASN A 105 -17.24 2.24 -5.60
CA ASN A 105 -18.58 2.58 -6.04
C ASN A 105 -18.63 3.49 -7.26
N LYS A 106 -17.49 3.94 -7.80
CA LYS A 106 -17.45 4.93 -8.89
C LYS A 106 -17.65 4.31 -10.27
N PRO A 107 -18.34 5.00 -11.19
CA PRO A 107 -18.53 4.52 -12.55
C PRO A 107 -17.33 4.85 -13.46
N GLY A 108 -17.21 4.13 -14.58
CA GLY A 108 -16.31 4.47 -15.68
C GLY A 108 -14.85 4.73 -15.28
N GLY A 109 -14.26 5.78 -15.86
CA GLY A 109 -12.87 6.17 -15.60
C GLY A 109 -12.63 6.75 -14.19
N GLU A 110 -13.67 7.25 -13.52
CA GLU A 110 -13.56 7.79 -12.15
C GLU A 110 -13.11 6.71 -11.18
N TYR A 111 -13.54 5.45 -11.39
CA TYR A 111 -13.10 4.29 -10.62
C TYR A 111 -11.57 4.15 -10.58
N LEU A 112 -10.92 4.13 -11.75
CA LEU A 112 -9.46 3.98 -11.82
C LEU A 112 -8.75 5.23 -11.32
N TYR A 113 -9.29 6.41 -11.62
CA TYR A 113 -8.70 7.67 -11.17
C TYR A 113 -8.73 7.80 -9.64
N ALA A 114 -9.89 7.59 -9.01
CA ALA A 114 -10.02 7.63 -7.56
C ALA A 114 -9.09 6.60 -6.89
N ARG A 115 -9.01 5.38 -7.45
CA ARG A 115 -8.12 4.34 -6.94
C ARG A 115 -6.64 4.73 -7.04
N GLU A 116 -6.21 5.27 -8.17
CA GLU A 116 -4.83 5.73 -8.37
C GLU A 116 -4.47 6.82 -7.36
N GLN A 117 -5.39 7.76 -7.12
CA GLN A 117 -5.21 8.83 -6.15
C GLN A 117 -5.16 8.32 -4.71
N GLU A 118 -6.02 7.36 -4.37
CA GLU A 118 -6.14 6.78 -3.02
C GLU A 118 -4.99 5.84 -2.70
N VAL A 119 -4.81 4.78 -3.49
CA VAL A 119 -3.98 3.61 -3.14
C VAL A 119 -2.51 3.83 -3.50
N TYR A 120 -2.24 4.68 -4.49
CA TYR A 120 -0.88 4.85 -5.03
C TYR A 120 -0.35 6.26 -4.81
N LEU A 121 -0.82 7.25 -5.58
CA LEU A 121 -0.23 8.59 -5.55
C LEU A 121 -0.37 9.28 -4.18
N GLY A 122 -1.55 9.19 -3.57
CA GLY A 122 -1.81 9.77 -2.25
C GLY A 122 -0.92 9.17 -1.18
N MET A 123 -0.86 7.84 -1.11
CA MET A 123 0.00 7.10 -0.19
C MET A 123 1.47 7.50 -0.35
N CYS A 124 1.97 7.48 -1.58
CA CYS A 124 3.37 7.85 -1.86
C CYS A 124 3.69 9.29 -1.46
N ARG A 125 2.74 10.22 -1.59
CA ARG A 125 2.92 11.60 -1.11
C ARG A 125 2.99 11.68 0.42
N ARG A 126 2.19 10.89 1.14
CA ARG A 126 2.28 10.84 2.61
C ARG A 126 3.64 10.31 3.07
N TRP A 127 4.13 9.25 2.45
CA TRP A 127 5.40 8.63 2.83
C TRP A 127 6.60 9.50 2.49
N ARG A 128 6.51 10.28 1.40
CA ARG A 128 7.56 11.23 1.02
C ARG A 128 7.77 12.35 2.03
N GLU A 129 6.71 12.74 2.73
CA GLU A 129 6.71 13.86 3.69
C GLU A 129 6.88 13.37 5.16
N LEU A 130 7.40 12.16 5.37
CA LEU A 130 7.64 11.65 6.72
C LEU A 130 8.68 12.51 7.45
N PRO A 131 8.46 12.83 8.74
CA PRO A 131 9.36 13.71 9.50
C PRO A 131 10.66 13.02 9.95
N LYS A 132 10.84 11.73 9.66
CA LYS A 132 11.98 10.93 10.11
C LYS A 132 12.81 10.45 8.90
N PRO A 133 14.15 10.47 8.99
CA PRO A 133 15.01 9.91 7.96
C PRO A 133 14.59 8.48 7.60
N THR A 134 14.35 8.24 6.31
CA THR A 134 13.86 6.96 5.80
C THR A 134 14.81 6.42 4.74
N ILE A 135 15.18 5.15 4.85
CA ILE A 135 16.11 4.46 3.95
C ILE A 135 15.40 3.25 3.33
N ALA A 136 15.39 3.16 2.00
CA ALA A 136 14.98 1.95 1.30
C ALA A 136 16.19 1.04 1.06
N MET A 137 16.20 -0.15 1.68
CA MET A 137 17.20 -1.19 1.45
C MET A 137 16.75 -2.10 0.31
N VAL A 138 17.01 -1.65 -0.92
CA VAL A 138 16.54 -2.31 -2.15
C VAL A 138 17.45 -3.48 -2.52
N GLN A 139 16.89 -4.70 -2.60
CA GLN A 139 17.54 -5.87 -3.17
C GLN A 139 16.83 -6.38 -4.44
N GLY A 140 17.58 -6.97 -5.37
CA GLY A 140 17.00 -7.55 -6.57
C GLY A 140 16.23 -6.54 -7.43
N ALA A 141 15.05 -6.92 -7.93
CA ALA A 141 14.24 -6.06 -8.79
C ALA A 141 13.40 -5.07 -7.98
N CYS A 142 13.34 -3.83 -8.48
CA CYS A 142 12.46 -2.76 -8.03
C CYS A 142 11.88 -2.08 -9.27
N ILE A 143 10.59 -2.30 -9.55
CA ILE A 143 9.98 -1.94 -10.84
C ILE A 143 8.70 -1.12 -10.61
N ALA A 144 8.48 -0.10 -11.46
CA ALA A 144 7.26 0.70 -11.51
C ALA A 144 6.83 1.22 -10.12
N GLY A 145 5.70 0.75 -9.56
CA GLY A 145 5.23 1.12 -8.23
C GLY A 145 6.26 0.88 -7.11
N GLY A 146 7.23 -0.03 -7.31
CA GLY A 146 8.35 -0.23 -6.39
C GLY A 146 9.21 1.02 -6.21
N LEU A 147 9.32 1.86 -7.25
CA LEU A 147 10.05 3.13 -7.23
C LEU A 147 9.27 4.27 -6.56
N MET A 148 8.02 4.01 -6.16
CA MET A 148 7.14 4.98 -5.52
C MET A 148 7.09 4.83 -3.99
N LEU A 149 7.65 3.74 -3.45
CA LEU A 149 7.83 3.51 -2.02
C LEU A 149 8.99 4.35 -1.47
#